data_AF-A0A533YRQ2-F1
#
_entry.id   AF-A0A533YRQ2-F1
#
_cell.length_a   1.000
_cell.length_b   1.000
_cell.length_c   1.000
_cell.angle_alpha   90.00
_cell.angle_beta   90.00
_cell.angle_gamma   90.00
#
_symmetry.space_group_name_H-M   'P 1'
#
loop_
_entity.id
_entity.type
_entity.pdbx_description
1 polymer ?
#
loop_
_entity_poly.entity_id
_entity_poly.type
_entity_poly.pdbx_seq_one_letter_code
_entity_poly.pdbx_strand_id
1 'polypeptide(L)'
;MNTDKHGMFYVSGSLNGRKVLRRPIAGGLWSPDTAGTSGINYFFQMTPDKNGSMFGASGAGIYSRGSGSWSPVPMPSQLSGVSVSAISVDSGNALFASFVQFSFPTAIGRGVYFSLDTGASWTYAGLDSLSVFRLVSYGDTTYAITNIGLYKLTRSPASGVSGGKLMPSGFGLSQNYPNPFNPTTRIQFSIPVSQHVSVKIQTPGHLHCDMGCPKIAERRLFLPAAE
;
A
#
# COMPACT_ATOMS: atom_id res chain seq x y z
N MET A 1 -10.38 12.22 8.14
CA MET A 1 -10.11 13.52 8.78
C MET A 1 -8.65 13.87 8.57
N ASN A 2 -8.30 15.14 8.35
CA ASN A 2 -6.91 15.59 8.24
C ASN A 2 -6.81 17.08 8.66
N THR A 3 -5.59 17.60 8.78
CA THR A 3 -5.33 19.02 9.09
C THR A 3 -4.47 19.65 8.01
N ASP A 4 -4.68 20.94 7.72
CA ASP A 4 -3.81 21.75 6.87
C ASP A 4 -2.52 22.20 7.57
N LYS A 5 -2.34 21.87 8.87
CA LYS A 5 -1.25 22.37 9.72
C LYS A 5 -1.24 23.90 9.92
N HIS A 6 -2.28 24.59 9.45
CA HIS A 6 -2.46 26.05 9.53
C HIS A 6 -3.73 26.43 10.29
N GLY A 7 -4.25 25.53 11.13
CA GLY A 7 -5.34 25.82 12.04
C GLY A 7 -6.70 25.28 11.62
N MET A 8 -6.80 24.47 10.55
CA MET A 8 -8.07 23.84 10.16
C MET A 8 -8.01 22.31 10.22
N PHE A 9 -9.12 21.73 10.66
CA PHE A 9 -9.48 20.32 10.46
C PHE A 9 -10.40 20.18 9.25
N TYR A 10 -10.23 19.09 8.52
CA TYR A 10 -11.03 18.70 7.37
C TYR A 10 -11.60 17.29 7.57
N VAL A 11 -12.85 17.11 7.15
CA VAL A 11 -13.49 15.80 7.05
C VAL A 11 -14.23 15.72 5.72
N SER A 12 -14.22 14.53 5.13
CA SER A 12 -14.88 14.24 3.86
C SER A 12 -15.63 12.91 4.00
N GLY A 13 -16.75 12.80 3.31
CA GLY A 13 -17.61 11.62 3.31
C GLY A 13 -18.99 11.93 2.76
N SER A 14 -19.90 10.96 2.86
CA SER A 14 -21.33 11.20 2.58
C SER A 14 -21.97 11.92 3.77
N LEU A 15 -21.92 13.26 3.77
CA LEU A 15 -22.31 14.10 4.92
C LEU A 15 -23.60 14.90 4.61
N ASN A 16 -24.75 14.22 4.53
CA ASN A 16 -26.07 14.85 4.28
C ASN A 16 -26.04 15.84 3.10
N GLY A 17 -25.51 15.41 1.96
CA GLY A 17 -25.37 16.22 0.74
C GLY A 17 -24.11 17.10 0.69
N ARG A 18 -23.32 17.17 1.76
CA ARG A 18 -22.02 17.83 1.79
C ARG A 18 -20.91 16.80 1.57
N LYS A 19 -19.89 17.22 0.81
CA LYS A 19 -18.78 16.35 0.38
C LYS A 19 -17.57 16.49 1.30
N VAL A 20 -17.32 17.72 1.75
CA VAL A 20 -16.22 18.10 2.64
C VAL A 20 -16.70 19.17 3.60
N LEU A 21 -16.31 19.04 4.86
CA LEU A 21 -16.46 20.05 5.90
C LEU A 21 -15.10 20.42 6.46
N ARG A 22 -14.99 21.65 6.97
CA ARG A 22 -13.83 22.09 7.74
C ARG A 22 -14.23 22.84 9.01
N ARG A 23 -13.34 22.89 9.99
CA ARG A 23 -13.50 23.72 11.19
C ARG A 23 -12.14 24.16 11.74
N PRO A 24 -12.05 25.22 12.54
CA PRO A 24 -10.81 25.57 13.22
C PRO A 24 -10.37 24.49 14.22
N ILE A 25 -9.06 24.29 14.36
CA ILE A 25 -8.45 23.36 15.32
C ILE A 25 -8.70 23.85 16.76
N ALA A 26 -8.67 25.17 16.97
CA ALA A 26 -8.96 25.81 18.25
C ALA A 26 -10.42 25.61 18.74
N GLY A 27 -11.29 25.00 17.92
CA GLY A 27 -12.70 24.80 18.21
C GLY A 27 -13.62 25.65 17.33
N GLY A 28 -14.91 25.37 17.41
CA GLY A 28 -15.94 26.04 16.60
C GLY A 28 -16.77 25.08 15.76
N LEU A 29 -17.72 25.66 15.01
CA LEU A 29 -18.66 24.93 14.17
C LEU A 29 -18.01 24.41 12.89
N TRP A 30 -18.51 23.27 12.40
CA TRP A 30 -18.18 22.78 11.06
C TRP A 30 -18.87 23.60 9.98
N SER A 31 -18.12 24.00 8.97
CA SER A 31 -18.63 24.70 7.78
C SER A 31 -18.35 23.89 6.50
N PRO A 32 -19.22 23.99 5.48
CA PRO A 32 -18.97 23.36 4.19
C PRO A 32 -17.72 23.93 3.50
N ASP A 33 -16.99 23.05 2.80
CA ASP A 33 -15.83 23.43 1.98
C ASP A 33 -15.89 22.71 0.62
N THR A 34 -17.01 22.89 -0.08
CA THR A 34 -17.39 22.08 -1.26
C THR A 34 -17.20 22.81 -2.59
N ALA A 35 -16.71 24.05 -2.61
CA ALA A 35 -16.48 24.80 -3.85
C ALA A 35 -15.53 24.03 -4.78
N GLY A 36 -15.90 23.85 -6.06
CA GLY A 36 -15.09 23.11 -7.03
C GLY A 36 -15.15 21.58 -6.94
N THR A 37 -16.01 21.01 -6.08
CA THR A 37 -16.16 19.56 -5.90
C THR A 37 -17.38 18.97 -6.60
N SER A 38 -17.98 19.67 -7.58
CA SER A 38 -19.23 19.24 -8.24
C SER A 38 -19.11 17.86 -8.91
N GLY A 39 -17.97 17.54 -9.52
CA GLY A 39 -17.72 16.29 -10.24
C GLY A 39 -17.42 15.04 -9.40
N ILE A 40 -17.48 15.12 -8.07
CA ILE A 40 -17.18 13.99 -7.17
C ILE A 40 -18.31 13.77 -6.16
N ASN A 41 -18.38 12.57 -5.58
CA ASN A 41 -19.27 12.29 -4.45
C ASN A 41 -18.67 12.82 -3.14
N TYR A 42 -17.44 12.42 -2.83
CA TYR A 42 -16.63 12.86 -1.70
C TYR A 42 -15.18 12.41 -1.92
N PHE A 43 -14.24 12.93 -1.12
CA PHE A 43 -12.87 12.42 -1.08
C PHE A 43 -12.76 11.16 -0.21
N PHE A 44 -12.16 10.10 -0.75
CA PHE A 44 -11.85 8.85 -0.05
C PHE A 44 -10.70 9.03 0.95
N GLN A 45 -9.69 9.81 0.56
CA GLN A 45 -8.56 10.18 1.40
C GLN A 45 -8.19 11.64 1.14
N MET A 46 -7.68 12.31 2.17
CA MET A 46 -7.15 13.66 2.06
C MET A 46 -5.78 13.72 2.71
N THR A 47 -4.89 14.58 2.20
CA THR A 47 -3.57 14.83 2.77
C THR A 47 -3.17 16.29 2.56
N PRO A 48 -2.56 16.97 3.54
CA PRO A 48 -1.88 18.23 3.28
C PRO A 48 -0.56 17.99 2.56
N ASP A 49 -0.07 18.99 1.86
CA ASP A 49 1.34 19.07 1.48
C ASP A 49 2.20 19.66 2.62
N LYS A 50 3.47 19.97 2.33
CA LYS A 50 4.36 20.58 3.34
C LYS A 50 3.94 22.00 3.73
N ASN A 51 3.28 22.72 2.83
CA ASN A 51 2.83 24.11 2.98
C ASN A 51 1.38 24.20 3.46
N GLY A 52 0.72 23.07 3.74
CA GLY A 52 -0.66 23.01 4.20
C GLY A 52 -1.74 23.06 3.13
N SER A 53 -1.37 23.09 1.84
CA SER A 53 -2.35 22.95 0.76
C SER A 53 -2.96 21.56 0.83
N MET A 54 -4.29 21.48 0.80
CA MET A 54 -4.99 20.20 0.93
C MET A 54 -5.16 19.51 -0.42
N PHE A 55 -4.92 18.20 -0.44
CA PHE A 55 -5.23 17.31 -1.56
C PHE A 55 -6.32 16.33 -1.15
N GLY A 56 -7.14 15.94 -2.11
CA GLY A 56 -8.23 14.98 -1.94
C GLY A 56 -8.27 13.96 -3.09
N ALA A 57 -8.27 12.67 -2.75
CA ALA A 57 -8.44 11.57 -3.68
C ALA A 57 -9.90 11.19 -3.81
N SER A 58 -10.39 10.92 -5.02
CA SER A 58 -11.79 10.62 -5.30
C SER A 58 -11.94 9.62 -6.44
N GLY A 59 -13.19 9.24 -6.71
CA GLY A 59 -13.55 8.41 -7.85
C GLY A 59 -13.23 9.04 -9.21
N ALA A 60 -13.19 10.38 -9.29
CA ALA A 60 -12.91 11.11 -10.53
C ALA A 60 -11.45 11.60 -10.64
N GLY A 61 -10.62 11.36 -9.61
CA GLY A 61 -9.24 11.84 -9.59
C GLY A 61 -8.79 12.50 -8.30
N ILE A 62 -7.68 13.24 -8.41
CA ILE A 62 -7.11 14.05 -7.34
C ILE A 62 -7.55 15.50 -7.51
N TYR A 63 -7.86 16.16 -6.40
CA TYR A 63 -8.12 17.59 -6.35
C TYR A 63 -7.17 18.26 -5.37
N SER A 64 -6.76 19.48 -5.68
CA SER A 64 -6.02 20.36 -4.79
C SER A 64 -6.90 21.51 -4.34
N ARG A 65 -6.71 21.97 -3.11
CA ARG A 65 -7.45 23.11 -2.56
C ARG A 65 -6.61 24.37 -2.66
N GLY A 66 -7.04 25.29 -3.53
CA GLY A 66 -6.47 26.64 -3.63
C GLY A 66 -7.07 27.61 -2.61
N SER A 67 -7.16 28.89 -3.00
CA SER A 67 -7.70 30.00 -2.20
C SER A 67 -9.23 29.95 -2.02
N GLY A 68 -9.76 28.83 -1.49
CA GLY A 68 -11.18 28.66 -1.17
C GLY A 68 -11.96 27.77 -2.14
N SER A 69 -11.33 27.21 -3.17
CA SER A 69 -11.96 26.24 -4.07
C SER A 69 -11.04 25.06 -4.35
N TRP A 70 -11.65 23.92 -4.64
CA TRP A 70 -10.98 22.72 -5.13
C TRP A 70 -10.83 22.77 -6.65
N SER A 71 -9.70 22.33 -7.17
CA SER A 71 -9.42 22.19 -8.61
C SER A 71 -8.81 20.81 -8.89
N PRO A 72 -9.12 20.19 -10.05
CA PRO A 72 -8.54 18.90 -10.40
C PRO A 72 -7.02 19.03 -10.61
N VAL A 73 -6.29 18.01 -10.18
CA VAL A 73 -4.86 17.86 -10.41
C VAL A 73 -4.67 16.99 -11.66
N PRO A 74 -3.79 17.37 -12.62
CA PRO A 74 -3.53 16.54 -13.78
C PRO A 74 -2.99 15.15 -13.40
N MET A 75 -3.37 14.15 -14.17
CA MET A 75 -3.00 12.75 -13.96
C MET A 75 -2.41 12.17 -15.24
N PRO A 76 -1.64 11.07 -15.17
CA PRO A 76 -1.11 10.41 -16.36
C PRO A 76 -2.25 10.09 -17.33
N SER A 77 -2.07 10.42 -18.61
CA SER A 77 -3.15 10.31 -19.61
C SER A 77 -3.67 8.88 -19.78
N GLN A 78 -2.80 7.88 -19.59
CA GLN A 78 -3.16 6.46 -19.62
C GLN A 78 -4.04 6.03 -18.44
N LEU A 79 -4.18 6.86 -17.41
CA LEU A 79 -5.02 6.64 -16.23
C LEU A 79 -6.27 7.53 -16.25
N SER A 80 -6.61 8.12 -17.40
CA SER A 80 -7.85 8.88 -17.56
C SER A 80 -9.08 8.01 -17.20
N GLY A 81 -9.96 8.54 -16.35
CA GLY A 81 -11.15 7.83 -15.87
C GLY A 81 -10.88 6.76 -14.80
N VAL A 82 -9.63 6.60 -14.36
CA VAL A 82 -9.26 5.67 -13.28
C VAL A 82 -9.41 6.39 -11.93
N SER A 83 -9.99 5.71 -10.94
CA SER A 83 -10.17 6.27 -9.60
C SER A 83 -8.87 6.28 -8.81
N VAL A 84 -8.78 7.19 -7.83
CA VAL A 84 -7.63 7.27 -6.94
C VAL A 84 -8.04 6.78 -5.56
N SER A 85 -7.49 5.64 -5.13
CA SER A 85 -7.90 4.99 -3.88
C SER A 85 -7.22 5.58 -2.65
N ALA A 86 -5.96 6.02 -2.78
CA ALA A 86 -5.19 6.57 -1.68
C ALA A 86 -4.18 7.60 -2.19
N ILE A 87 -3.90 8.58 -1.34
CA ILE A 87 -2.88 9.62 -1.57
C ILE A 87 -2.11 9.91 -0.29
N SER A 88 -0.86 10.31 -0.43
CA SER A 88 -0.03 10.79 0.66
C SER A 88 1.01 11.76 0.12
N VAL A 89 1.44 12.73 0.93
CA VAL A 89 2.56 13.63 0.61
C VAL A 89 3.68 13.39 1.60
N ASP A 90 4.89 13.19 1.09
CA ASP A 90 6.07 12.95 1.91
C ASP A 90 6.76 14.26 2.36
N SER A 91 7.83 14.14 3.16
CA SER A 91 8.48 15.32 3.77
C SER A 91 9.15 16.27 2.78
N GLY A 92 9.52 15.78 1.59
CA GLY A 92 10.06 16.60 0.50
C GLY A 92 9.01 16.98 -0.54
N ASN A 93 7.72 16.89 -0.19
CA ASN A 93 6.58 17.35 -0.99
C ASN A 93 6.24 16.51 -2.23
N ALA A 94 6.69 15.26 -2.29
CA ALA A 94 6.27 14.35 -3.36
C ALA A 94 4.85 13.85 -3.07
N LEU A 95 3.94 14.08 -4.02
CA LEU A 95 2.57 13.57 -3.97
C LEU A 95 2.55 12.15 -4.52
N PHE A 96 2.31 11.18 -3.65
CA PHE A 96 2.04 9.79 -4.02
C PHE A 96 0.55 9.56 -4.19
N ALA A 97 0.17 8.80 -5.22
CA ALA A 97 -1.20 8.42 -5.50
C ALA A 97 -1.28 6.98 -6.00
N SER A 98 -2.22 6.21 -5.45
CA SER A 98 -2.54 4.87 -5.93
C SER A 98 -3.81 4.88 -6.77
N PHE A 99 -3.74 4.24 -7.93
CA PHE A 99 -4.81 4.21 -8.90
C PHE A 99 -5.51 2.85 -8.87
N VAL A 100 -6.82 2.86 -9.03
CA VAL A 100 -7.63 1.64 -9.04
C VAL A 100 -8.71 1.75 -10.11
N GLN A 101 -8.82 0.70 -10.92
CA GLN A 101 -9.90 0.54 -11.87
C GLN A 101 -10.96 -0.38 -11.27
N PHE A 102 -12.17 0.13 -11.12
CA PHE A 102 -13.32 -0.66 -10.72
C PHE A 102 -13.95 -1.31 -11.95
N SER A 103 -14.01 -2.63 -11.99
CA SER A 103 -14.65 -3.42 -13.03
C SER A 103 -15.40 -4.55 -12.36
N PHE A 104 -16.67 -4.32 -12.01
CA PHE A 104 -17.51 -5.28 -11.27
C PHE A 104 -17.39 -6.69 -11.85
N PRO A 105 -17.09 -7.72 -11.02
CA PRO A 105 -17.03 -7.71 -9.55
C PRO A 105 -15.63 -7.39 -8.95
N THR A 106 -14.66 -7.01 -9.78
CA THR A 106 -13.25 -6.85 -9.39
C THR A 106 -12.82 -5.38 -9.28
N ALA A 107 -11.79 -5.13 -8.47
CA ALA A 107 -11.04 -3.89 -8.46
C ALA A 107 -9.58 -4.23 -8.76
N ILE A 108 -9.01 -3.60 -9.77
CA ILE A 108 -7.64 -3.87 -10.19
C ILE A 108 -6.81 -2.63 -9.93
N GLY A 109 -5.75 -2.80 -9.13
CA GLY A 109 -4.74 -1.76 -8.96
C GLY A 109 -4.08 -1.40 -10.28
N ARG A 110 -3.95 -0.11 -10.55
CA ARG A 110 -3.22 0.45 -11.70
C ARG A 110 -1.92 1.09 -11.26
N GLY A 111 -1.36 0.59 -10.17
CA GLY A 111 -0.09 1.02 -9.62
C GLY A 111 -0.15 2.26 -8.74
N VAL A 112 1.00 2.55 -8.14
CA VAL A 112 1.29 3.80 -7.42
C VAL A 112 2.22 4.63 -8.28
N TYR A 113 1.93 5.93 -8.35
CA TYR A 113 2.81 6.91 -8.97
C TYR A 113 3.11 8.01 -7.95
N PHE A 114 4.21 8.73 -8.17
CA PHE A 114 4.51 9.95 -7.43
C PHE A 114 4.76 11.11 -8.38
N SER A 115 4.47 12.32 -7.91
CA SER A 115 4.76 13.57 -8.60
C SER A 115 5.58 14.49 -7.69
N LEU A 116 6.56 15.19 -8.27
CA LEU A 116 7.40 16.18 -7.58
C LEU A 116 6.96 17.62 -7.87
N ASP A 117 5.99 17.80 -8.77
CA ASP A 117 5.55 19.07 -9.36
C ASP A 117 4.02 19.22 -9.29
N THR A 118 3.42 18.64 -8.26
CA THR A 118 1.98 18.79 -7.96
C THR A 118 1.09 18.30 -9.12
N GLY A 119 1.48 17.19 -9.74
CA GLY A 119 0.73 16.47 -10.76
C GLY A 119 1.01 16.88 -12.20
N ALA A 120 1.91 17.83 -12.46
CA ALA A 120 2.29 18.18 -13.83
C ALA A 120 3.03 17.02 -14.53
N SER A 121 3.84 16.27 -13.79
CA SER A 121 4.47 15.03 -14.22
C SER A 121 4.40 13.95 -13.13
N TRP A 122 4.42 12.69 -13.55
CA TRP A 122 4.25 11.53 -12.68
C TRP A 122 5.26 10.44 -13.02
N THR A 123 5.87 9.86 -11.99
CA THR A 123 6.80 8.73 -12.09
C THR A 123 6.18 7.50 -11.47
N TYR A 124 6.30 6.35 -12.15
CA TYR A 124 5.79 5.08 -11.64
C TYR A 124 6.62 4.57 -10.46
N ALA A 125 5.94 4.22 -9.36
CA ALA A 125 6.53 3.74 -8.12
C ALA A 125 6.36 2.23 -7.89
N GLY A 126 5.53 1.54 -8.69
CA GLY A 126 5.30 0.11 -8.57
C GLY A 126 3.86 -0.27 -8.19
N LEU A 127 3.68 -1.53 -7.76
CA LEU A 127 2.43 -2.09 -7.23
C LEU A 127 1.25 -2.14 -8.22
N ASP A 128 1.52 -2.24 -9.52
CA ASP A 128 0.47 -2.59 -10.48
C ASP A 128 -0.20 -3.92 -10.10
N SER A 129 -1.48 -4.04 -10.44
CA SER A 129 -2.34 -5.19 -10.13
C SER A 129 -2.61 -5.42 -8.64
N LEU A 130 -2.04 -4.62 -7.73
CA LEU A 130 -2.34 -4.68 -6.29
C LEU A 130 -3.31 -3.58 -5.88
N SER A 131 -4.35 -3.95 -5.14
CA SER A 131 -5.29 -3.00 -4.57
C SER A 131 -4.65 -2.32 -3.35
N VAL A 132 -4.31 -1.04 -3.50
CA VAL A 132 -3.78 -0.21 -2.42
C VAL A 132 -4.94 0.49 -1.71
N PHE A 133 -5.09 0.21 -0.42
CA PHE A 133 -6.15 0.79 0.42
C PHE A 133 -5.72 2.08 1.09
N ARG A 134 -4.42 2.21 1.40
CA ARG A 134 -3.88 3.38 2.09
C ARG A 134 -2.44 3.63 1.68
N LEU A 135 -2.11 4.91 1.56
CA LEU A 135 -0.74 5.42 1.50
C LEU A 135 -0.49 6.24 2.76
N VAL A 136 0.67 6.04 3.38
CA VAL A 136 1.12 6.77 4.57
C VAL A 136 2.58 7.14 4.39
N SER A 137 2.88 8.43 4.38
CA SER A 137 4.27 8.91 4.28
C SER A 137 4.84 9.28 5.64
N TYR A 138 6.10 8.93 5.86
CA TYR A 138 6.89 9.30 7.03
C TYR A 138 8.32 9.59 6.58
N GLY A 139 8.78 10.83 6.81
CA GLY A 139 10.01 11.32 6.19
C GLY A 139 9.89 11.30 4.66
N ASP A 140 10.94 10.83 4.00
CA ASP A 140 11.02 10.66 2.54
C ASP A 140 10.45 9.32 2.03
N THR A 141 9.93 8.50 2.95
CA THR A 141 9.45 7.16 2.67
C THR A 141 7.93 7.12 2.69
N THR A 142 7.34 6.44 1.71
CA THR A 142 5.89 6.19 1.65
C THR A 142 5.61 4.71 1.79
N TYR A 143 4.66 4.35 2.65
CA TYR A 143 4.21 2.99 2.86
C TYR A 143 2.85 2.77 2.22
N ALA A 144 2.71 1.66 1.49
CA ALA A 144 1.47 1.24 0.86
C ALA A 144 0.89 0.01 1.57
N ILE A 145 -0.32 0.16 2.10
CA ILE A 145 -1.10 -0.93 2.66
C ILE A 145 -1.96 -1.49 1.53
N THR A 146 -1.73 -2.76 1.17
CA THR A 146 -2.41 -3.44 0.07
C THR A 146 -3.26 -4.60 0.58
N ASN A 147 -3.99 -5.25 -0.34
CA ASN A 147 -4.73 -6.49 -0.06
C ASN A 147 -3.85 -7.70 0.30
N ILE A 148 -2.53 -7.64 0.08
CA ILE A 148 -1.61 -8.76 0.35
C ILE A 148 -0.45 -8.41 1.28
N GLY A 149 -0.28 -7.14 1.67
CA GLY A 149 0.76 -6.76 2.64
C GLY A 149 1.11 -5.27 2.66
N LEU A 150 2.19 -4.98 3.37
CA LEU A 150 2.79 -3.64 3.49
C LEU A 150 4.01 -3.52 2.58
N TYR A 151 4.06 -2.46 1.78
CA TYR A 151 5.16 -2.20 0.84
C TYR A 151 5.79 -0.84 1.14
N LYS A 152 7.11 -0.78 1.03
CA LYS A 152 7.87 0.47 1.08
C LYS A 152 8.05 1.03 -0.32
N LEU A 153 7.80 2.32 -0.48
CA LEU A 153 7.97 3.10 -1.69
C LEU A 153 8.91 4.28 -1.40
N THR A 154 9.81 4.57 -2.34
CA THR A 154 10.72 5.73 -2.31
C THR A 154 10.57 6.51 -3.63
N ARG A 155 11.17 7.70 -3.71
CA ARG A 155 11.21 8.54 -4.94
C ARG A 155 12.17 7.99 -6.01
N SER A 156 12.51 6.72 -5.96
CA SER A 156 13.33 6.08 -6.98
C SER A 156 12.38 5.51 -8.03
N PRO A 157 12.58 5.82 -9.32
CA PRO A 157 11.83 5.13 -10.37
C PRO A 157 12.06 3.62 -10.20
N ALA A 158 10.99 2.84 -10.31
CA ALA A 158 11.04 1.40 -10.13
C ALA A 158 11.93 0.75 -11.23
N SER A 159 13.24 0.70 -11.01
CA SER A 159 14.11 -0.25 -11.70
C SER A 159 13.75 -1.62 -11.15
N GLY A 160 13.21 -2.49 -12.02
CA GLY A 160 12.90 -3.92 -11.78
C GLY A 160 12.77 -4.36 -10.32
N VAL A 161 11.52 -4.49 -9.84
CA VAL A 161 11.16 -5.16 -8.56
C VAL A 161 12.06 -4.79 -7.37
N SER A 162 11.88 -3.59 -6.82
CA SER A 162 12.38 -3.27 -5.47
C SER A 162 11.34 -2.52 -4.62
N GLY A 163 10.07 -2.90 -4.74
CA GLY A 163 9.13 -2.72 -3.64
C GLY A 163 9.43 -3.79 -2.59
N GLY A 164 10.40 -3.55 -1.70
CA GLY A 164 10.70 -4.48 -0.61
C GLY A 164 9.43 -4.76 0.17
N LYS A 165 8.90 -5.99 0.07
CA LYS A 165 7.78 -6.47 0.88
C LYS A 165 8.28 -6.52 2.32
N LEU A 166 7.92 -5.51 3.11
CA LEU A 166 8.21 -5.51 4.54
C LEU A 166 7.10 -6.31 5.22
N MET A 167 7.24 -7.64 5.23
CA MET A 167 6.72 -8.61 6.21
C MET A 167 6.93 -10.06 5.69
N PRO A 168 7.60 -10.97 6.43
CA PRO A 168 7.45 -12.41 6.18
C PRO A 168 6.03 -12.81 6.62
N SER A 169 5.14 -13.07 5.67
CA SER A 169 3.70 -13.22 5.91
C SER A 169 3.27 -14.64 6.33
N GLY A 170 4.19 -15.51 6.77
CA GLY A 170 3.86 -16.87 7.19
C GLY A 170 5.05 -17.83 7.23
N PHE A 171 4.78 -19.10 7.52
CA PHE A 171 5.76 -20.17 7.35
C PHE A 171 6.11 -20.30 5.88
N GLY A 172 7.38 -20.10 5.54
CA GLY A 172 7.91 -20.26 4.19
C GLY A 172 8.96 -21.37 4.18
N LEU A 173 8.90 -22.26 3.19
CA LEU A 173 9.91 -23.28 2.95
C LEU A 173 10.53 -22.99 1.58
N SER A 174 11.81 -22.67 1.53
CA SER A 174 12.54 -22.50 0.27
C SER A 174 12.82 -23.86 -0.37
N GLN A 175 13.03 -23.89 -1.69
CA GLN A 175 13.50 -25.12 -2.33
C GLN A 175 14.81 -25.59 -1.67
N ASN A 176 14.89 -26.90 -1.46
CA ASN A 176 16.06 -27.57 -0.95
C ASN A 176 17.14 -27.54 -2.06
N TYR A 177 18.36 -27.07 -1.77
CA TYR A 177 19.47 -27.10 -2.73
C TYR A 177 20.76 -27.62 -2.07
N PRO A 178 21.52 -28.49 -2.75
CA PRO A 178 21.21 -29.13 -4.03
C PRO A 178 20.06 -30.16 -3.91
N ASN A 179 19.25 -30.26 -4.96
CA ASN A 179 18.20 -31.27 -5.17
C ASN A 179 18.59 -32.09 -6.42
N PRO A 180 18.44 -33.43 -6.48
CA PRO A 180 17.81 -34.36 -5.52
C PRO A 180 18.56 -34.47 -4.18
N PHE A 181 17.86 -34.86 -3.09
CA PHE A 181 18.34 -34.94 -1.70
C PHE A 181 19.76 -35.52 -1.57
N ASN A 182 20.74 -34.62 -1.51
CA ASN A 182 22.12 -34.93 -1.19
C ASN A 182 22.28 -34.84 0.34
N PRO A 183 23.07 -35.69 1.02
CA PRO A 183 23.37 -35.55 2.44
C PRO A 183 23.83 -34.15 2.90
N THR A 184 24.23 -33.25 1.99
CA THR A 184 24.59 -31.85 2.27
C THR A 184 23.49 -30.83 2.01
N THR A 185 22.27 -31.25 1.65
CA THR A 185 21.16 -30.34 1.32
C THR A 185 20.80 -29.44 2.50
N ARG A 186 20.79 -28.12 2.28
CA ARG A 186 20.33 -27.14 3.27
C ARG A 186 18.88 -26.75 2.97
N ILE A 187 18.04 -26.78 4.00
CA ILE A 187 16.63 -26.38 3.93
C ILE A 187 16.51 -25.00 4.59
N GLN A 188 16.21 -23.99 3.80
CA GLN A 188 15.93 -22.65 4.32
C GLN A 188 14.43 -22.51 4.59
N PHE A 189 14.09 -21.91 5.73
CA PHE A 189 12.71 -21.63 6.12
C PHE A 189 12.61 -20.28 6.84
N SER A 190 11.42 -19.71 6.87
CA SER A 190 11.12 -18.45 7.56
C SER A 190 9.96 -18.62 8.55
N ILE A 191 10.07 -18.01 9.72
CA ILE A 191 9.00 -17.93 10.73
C ILE A 191 8.59 -16.48 10.97
N PRO A 192 7.29 -16.18 11.17
CA PRO A 192 6.81 -14.81 11.35
C PRO A 192 7.07 -14.24 12.75
N VAL A 193 7.18 -15.11 13.77
CA VAL A 193 7.49 -14.79 15.16
C VAL A 193 8.30 -15.93 15.79
N SER A 194 9.13 -15.61 16.79
CA SER A 194 9.92 -16.59 17.54
C SER A 194 9.00 -17.61 18.21
N GLN A 195 9.11 -18.88 17.82
CA GLN A 195 8.28 -19.97 18.34
C GLN A 195 8.92 -21.34 18.09
N HIS A 196 8.43 -22.37 18.76
CA HIS A 196 8.81 -23.75 18.45
C HIS A 196 8.24 -24.19 17.11
N VAL A 197 9.10 -24.78 16.27
CA VAL A 197 8.69 -25.35 14.97
C VAL A 197 9.23 -26.77 14.79
N SER A 198 8.45 -27.58 14.06
CA SER A 198 8.82 -28.94 13.68
C SER A 198 8.89 -29.00 12.16
N VAL A 199 10.05 -29.38 11.62
CA VAL A 199 10.23 -29.64 10.18
C VAL A 199 10.21 -31.16 9.98
N LYS A 200 9.31 -31.64 9.11
CA LYS A 200 9.16 -33.06 8.79
C LYS A 200 9.59 -33.31 7.36
N ILE A 201 10.58 -34.18 7.18
CA ILE A 201 11.07 -34.59 5.86
C ILE A 201 10.35 -35.87 5.48
N GLN A 202 9.69 -35.88 4.32
CA GLN A 202 9.02 -37.06 3.79
C GLN A 202 9.63 -37.41 2.43
N THR A 203 10.36 -38.51 2.38
CA THR A 203 10.84 -39.10 1.12
C THR A 203 9.68 -39.78 0.41
N PRO A 204 9.43 -39.55 -0.89
CA PRO A 204 8.43 -40.32 -1.62
C PRO A 204 8.77 -41.81 -1.58
N GLY A 205 7.89 -42.61 -1.01
CA GLY A 205 7.99 -44.06 -1.06
C GLY A 205 7.62 -44.53 -2.46
N HIS A 206 8.56 -45.17 -3.15
CA HIS A 206 8.21 -46.06 -4.25
C HIS A 206 7.37 -47.20 -3.63
N LEU A 207 6.16 -47.41 -4.15
CA LEU A 207 5.28 -48.51 -3.75
C LEU A 207 5.92 -49.85 -4.16
N HIS A 208 6.77 -50.37 -3.30
CA HIS A 208 7.01 -51.80 -3.17
C HIS A 208 7.30 -52.07 -1.69
N CYS A 209 6.23 -52.35 -0.93
CA CYS A 209 6.34 -52.78 0.44
C CYS A 209 6.77 -54.25 0.46
N ASP A 210 8.06 -54.49 0.67
CA ASP A 210 8.51 -55.64 1.44
C ASP A 210 9.46 -55.13 2.53
N MET A 211 8.97 -55.20 3.77
CA MET A 211 9.65 -54.87 5.03
C MET A 211 10.07 -53.40 5.26
N GLY A 212 9.22 -52.67 6.00
CA GLY A 212 9.63 -51.48 6.77
C GLY A 212 9.05 -50.16 6.27
N CYS A 213 8.01 -49.66 6.95
CA CYS A 213 7.42 -48.34 6.74
C CYS A 213 8.49 -47.22 6.88
N PRO A 214 8.47 -46.12 6.09
CA PRO A 214 9.50 -45.09 6.16
C PRO A 214 9.56 -44.41 7.53
N LYS A 215 10.76 -44.38 8.13
CA LYS A 215 11.01 -43.66 9.38
C LYS A 215 10.83 -42.17 9.15
N ILE A 216 9.84 -41.59 9.81
CA ILE A 216 9.69 -40.15 9.94
C ILE A 216 10.82 -39.65 10.86
N ALA A 217 11.73 -38.85 10.33
CA ALA A 217 12.67 -38.09 11.13
C ALA A 217 12.01 -36.77 11.53
N GLU A 218 11.70 -36.59 12.82
CA GLU A 218 11.19 -35.34 13.39
C GLU A 218 12.28 -34.73 14.29
N ARG A 219 12.63 -33.46 14.04
CA ARG A 219 13.52 -32.69 14.91
C ARG A 219 12.80 -31.42 15.34
N ARG A 220 12.55 -31.28 16.65
CA ARG A 220 12.05 -30.03 17.24
C ARG A 220 13.24 -29.10 17.48
N LEU A 221 13.13 -27.87 16.98
CA LEU A 221 14.13 -26.84 17.19
C LEU A 221 13.44 -25.61 17.82
N PHE A 222 14.08 -25.03 18.83
CA PHE A 222 13.73 -23.70 19.34
C PHE A 222 14.65 -22.71 18.67
N LEU A 223 14.09 -21.72 17.97
CA LEU A 223 14.87 -20.75 17.23
C LEU A 223 14.35 -19.33 17.47
N PRO A 224 15.23 -18.39 17.86
CA PRO A 224 14.85 -16.99 17.96
C PRO A 224 14.52 -16.42 16.57
N ALA A 225 13.71 -15.38 16.53
CA ALA A 225 13.45 -14.64 15.29
C ALA A 225 14.77 -14.09 14.74
N ALA A 226 14.95 -14.15 13.42
CA ALA A 226 16.10 -13.53 12.76
C ALA A 226 16.04 -12.01 12.97
N GLU A 227 17.15 -11.41 13.42
CA GLU A 227 17.35 -9.96 13.40
C GLU A 227 17.32 -9.39 11.97
#